data_AF-A0A843B394-F1
#
_entry.id   AF-A0A843B394-F1
#
_cell.length_a   1.000
_cell.length_b   1.000
_cell.length_c   1.000
_cell.angle_alpha   90.00
_cell.angle_beta   90.00
_cell.angle_gamma   90.00
#
_symmetry.space_group_name_H-M   'P 1'
#
loop_
_entity.id
_entity.type
_entity.pdbx_description
1 polymer ?
#
loop_
_entity_poly.entity_id
_entity_poly.type
_entity_poly.pdbx_seq_one_letter_code
_entity_poly.pdbx_strand_id
1 'polypeptide(L)'
;MSDDLVFKVAKRRLQEIQEELPHPDIATHFSIDEVGRGSIDIFYQGALIGHEIIETADSWKDEGRLIAYRDVLRKKIRLVVMAPRSEAMQVRYRMLELNNWWLFYYMVYGYDGAGRLVRVLRPHPPDRKTPETSYIS
;
A
#
# COMPACT_ATOMS: atom_id res chain seq x y z
N MET A 1 11.13 4.08 18.96
CA MET A 1 9.68 4.40 19.07
C MET A 1 8.94 4.28 17.73
N SER A 2 9.59 4.53 16.58
CA SER A 2 9.04 4.26 15.24
C SER A 2 8.86 2.76 14.94
N ASP A 3 9.86 1.95 15.32
CA ASP A 3 9.89 0.53 14.96
C ASP A 3 8.68 -0.25 15.49
N ASP A 4 8.25 0.05 16.73
CA ASP A 4 7.06 -0.54 17.35
C ASP A 4 5.78 -0.29 16.54
N LEU A 5 5.70 0.86 15.84
CA LEU A 5 4.52 1.19 15.04
C LEU A 5 4.47 0.37 13.75
N VAL A 6 5.61 0.16 13.09
CA VAL A 6 5.70 -0.67 11.88
C VAL A 6 5.30 -2.11 12.19
N PHE A 7 5.75 -2.66 13.32
CA PHE A 7 5.32 -3.99 13.78
C PHE A 7 3.81 -4.05 14.06
N LYS A 8 3.23 -3.03 14.70
CA LYS A 8 1.78 -2.97 14.96
C LYS A 8 0.97 -2.96 13.67
N VAL A 9 1.40 -2.17 12.69
CA VAL A 9 0.78 -2.11 11.36
C VAL A 9 0.92 -3.46 10.66
N ALA A 10 2.11 -4.04 10.64
CA ALA A 10 2.37 -5.33 10.01
C ALA A 10 1.52 -6.44 10.60
N LYS A 11 1.44 -6.53 11.94
CA LYS A 11 0.61 -7.52 12.64
C LYS A 11 -0.85 -7.43 12.22
N ARG A 12 -1.42 -6.22 12.18
CA ARG A 12 -2.80 -6.01 11.73
C ARG A 12 -2.97 -6.38 10.26
N ARG A 13 -2.05 -5.94 9.41
CA ARG A 13 -2.14 -6.19 7.97
C ARG A 13 -2.05 -7.68 7.63
N LEU A 14 -1.20 -8.43 8.32
CA LEU A 14 -1.11 -9.88 8.17
C LEU A 14 -2.44 -10.58 8.51
N GLN A 15 -3.17 -10.10 9.52
CA GLN A 15 -4.52 -10.59 9.83
C GLN A 15 -5.50 -10.27 8.69
N GLU A 16 -5.51 -9.03 8.21
CA GLU A 16 -6.36 -8.62 7.08
C GLU A 16 -6.05 -9.41 5.80
N ILE A 17 -4.78 -9.72 5.52
CA ILE A 17 -4.39 -10.56 4.37
C ILE A 17 -4.98 -11.97 4.49
N GLN A 18 -4.97 -12.58 5.68
CA GLN A 18 -5.57 -13.90 5.91
C GLN A 18 -7.09 -13.89 5.69
N GLU A 19 -7.76 -12.79 6.06
CA GLU A 19 -9.19 -12.60 5.81
C GLU A 19 -9.50 -12.35 4.33
N GLU A 20 -8.67 -11.58 3.63
CA GLU A 20 -8.81 -11.27 2.21
C GLU A 20 -8.51 -12.48 1.30
N LEU A 21 -7.57 -13.33 1.71
CA LEU A 21 -7.05 -14.46 0.92
C LEU A 21 -7.05 -15.76 1.76
N PRO A 22 -8.24 -16.31 2.10
CA PRO A 22 -8.36 -17.49 2.96
C PRO A 22 -8.06 -18.78 2.18
N HIS A 23 -6.84 -18.92 1.69
CA HIS A 23 -6.39 -20.08 0.91
C HIS A 23 -5.14 -20.71 1.57
N PRO A 24 -5.08 -22.04 1.74
CA PRO A 24 -4.00 -22.71 2.49
C PRO A 24 -2.60 -22.52 1.87
N ASP A 25 -2.51 -22.39 0.55
CA ASP A 25 -1.25 -22.15 -0.16
C ASP A 25 -0.76 -20.68 -0.11
N ILE A 26 -1.48 -19.80 0.59
CA ILE A 26 -1.04 -18.42 0.80
C ILE A 26 -0.01 -18.39 1.92
N ALA A 27 1.16 -17.87 1.60
CA ALA A 27 2.23 -17.63 2.57
C ALA A 27 2.60 -16.15 2.58
N THR A 28 2.92 -15.63 3.77
CA THR A 28 3.37 -14.25 3.94
C THR A 28 4.74 -14.21 4.60
N HIS A 29 5.63 -13.35 4.12
CA HIS A 29 6.92 -13.07 4.76
C HIS A 29 7.02 -11.60 5.13
N PHE A 30 7.25 -11.32 6.41
CA PHE A 30 7.46 -9.96 6.90
C PHE A 30 8.93 -9.72 7.22
N SER A 31 9.46 -8.59 6.76
CA SER A 31 10.80 -8.12 7.08
C SER A 31 10.81 -6.61 7.34
N ILE A 32 11.86 -6.15 8.02
CA ILE A 32 12.14 -4.73 8.22
C ILE A 32 13.51 -4.45 7.62
N ASP A 33 13.63 -3.37 6.86
CA ASP A 33 14.90 -2.94 6.28
C ASP A 33 15.69 -1.97 7.19
N GLU A 34 16.88 -1.60 6.73
CA GLU A 34 17.83 -0.76 7.49
C GLU A 34 17.29 0.63 7.84
N VAL A 35 16.28 1.13 7.11
CA VAL A 35 15.65 2.42 7.36
C VAL A 35 14.32 2.29 8.11
N GLY A 36 14.03 1.10 8.63
CA GLY A 36 12.87 0.81 9.48
C GLY A 36 11.56 0.65 8.72
N ARG A 37 11.57 0.49 7.40
CA ARG A 37 10.32 0.19 6.66
C ARG A 37 9.97 -1.28 6.83
N GLY A 38 8.68 -1.56 6.93
CA GLY A 38 8.17 -2.91 6.85
C GLY A 38 7.94 -3.33 5.40
N SER A 39 8.24 -4.59 5.07
CA SER A 39 7.87 -5.22 3.81
C SER A 39 7.14 -6.53 4.08
N ILE A 40 6.01 -6.74 3.42
CA ILE A 40 5.24 -7.99 3.47
C ILE A 40 5.18 -8.53 2.05
N ASP A 41 5.85 -9.66 1.83
CA ASP A 41 5.71 -10.45 0.61
C ASP A 41 4.56 -11.44 0.77
N ILE A 42 3.74 -11.57 -0.28
CA ILE A 42 2.61 -12.51 -0.33
C ILE A 42 2.88 -13.49 -1.47
N PHE A 43 2.89 -14.78 -1.15
CA PHE A 43 3.13 -15.87 -2.07
C PHE A 43 1.89 -16.74 -2.22
N TYR A 44 1.68 -17.26 -3.42
CA TYR A 44 0.70 -18.30 -3.73
C TYR A 44 1.41 -19.40 -4.51
N GLN A 45 1.40 -20.63 -3.99
CA GLN A 45 2.07 -21.79 -4.61
C GLN A 45 3.55 -21.50 -4.94
N GLY A 46 4.23 -20.77 -4.05
CA GLY A 46 5.64 -20.37 -4.20
C GLY A 46 5.89 -19.18 -5.13
N ALA A 47 4.90 -18.69 -5.87
CA ALA A 47 5.02 -17.49 -6.70
C ALA A 47 4.69 -16.23 -5.90
N LEU A 48 5.51 -15.19 -6.03
CA LEU A 48 5.22 -13.87 -5.45
C LEU A 48 4.02 -13.24 -6.16
N ILE A 49 2.94 -12.96 -5.45
CA ILE A 49 1.70 -12.37 -5.99
C ILE A 49 1.39 -10.99 -5.41
N GLY A 50 2.05 -10.59 -4.33
CA GLY A 50 1.89 -9.29 -3.72
C GLY A 50 3.11 -8.85 -2.95
N HIS A 51 3.33 -7.54 -2.93
CA HIS A 51 4.35 -6.88 -2.13
C HIS A 51 3.71 -5.66 -1.48
N GLU A 52 3.65 -5.65 -0.15
CA GLU A 52 3.08 -4.56 0.62
C GLU A 52 4.15 -3.87 1.44
N ILE A 53 4.20 -2.53 1.39
CA ILE A 53 5.26 -1.72 2.00
C ILE A 53 4.65 -0.85 3.09
N ILE A 54 5.27 -0.85 4.27
CA ILE A 54 4.95 0.01 5.40
C ILE A 54 6.03 1.09 5.48
N GLU A 55 5.73 2.23 4.87
CA GLU A 55 6.59 3.41 4.88
C GLU A 55 6.54 4.10 6.25
N THR A 56 7.66 4.69 6.66
CA THR A 56 7.77 5.60 7.81
C THR A 56 7.43 7.03 7.38
N ALA A 57 7.52 8.00 8.30
CA ALA A 57 7.24 9.41 7.99
C ALA A 57 8.19 10.00 6.92
N ASP A 58 9.38 9.43 6.76
CA ASP A 58 10.42 9.98 5.90
C ASP A 58 10.81 9.06 4.74
N SER A 59 10.62 7.75 4.89
CA SER A 59 11.10 6.79 3.88
C SER A 59 10.39 6.91 2.53
N TRP A 60 9.14 7.38 2.52
CA TRP A 60 8.39 7.59 1.28
C TRP A 60 8.87 8.82 0.49
N LYS A 61 9.61 9.74 1.13
CA LYS A 61 10.10 10.99 0.53
C LYS A 61 11.35 10.78 -0.30
N ASP A 62 12.05 9.66 -0.09
CA ASP A 62 13.21 9.25 -0.87
C ASP A 62 12.98 9.38 -2.38
N GLU A 63 13.97 9.91 -3.12
CA GLU A 63 13.83 10.18 -4.56
C GLU A 63 13.65 8.89 -5.37
N GLY A 64 14.30 7.79 -4.93
CA GLY A 64 14.19 6.46 -5.55
C GLY A 64 12.88 5.74 -5.25
N ARG A 65 12.05 6.26 -4.34
CA ARG A 65 10.83 5.58 -3.88
C ARG A 65 9.84 5.25 -4.99
N LEU A 66 9.58 6.23 -5.87
CA LEU A 66 8.63 6.04 -6.96
C LEU A 66 9.11 4.96 -7.95
N ILE A 67 10.43 4.89 -8.16
CA ILE A 67 11.06 3.85 -8.98
C ILE A 67 10.88 2.48 -8.32
N ALA A 68 11.09 2.36 -7.00
CA ALA A 68 10.86 1.12 -6.27
C ALA A 68 9.40 0.62 -6.40
N TYR A 69 8.42 1.52 -6.25
CA TYR A 69 7.00 1.17 -6.46
C TYR A 69 6.72 0.73 -7.90
N ARG A 70 7.30 1.43 -8.89
CA ARG A 70 7.19 1.08 -10.30
C ARG A 70 7.73 -0.33 -10.56
N ASP A 71 8.87 -0.68 -9.98
CA ASP A 71 9.52 -1.95 -10.20
C ASP A 71 8.72 -3.12 -9.61
N VAL A 72 7.99 -2.91 -8.51
CA VAL A 72 6.98 -3.87 -8.02
C VAL A 72 5.86 -4.04 -9.05
N LEU A 73 5.25 -2.95 -9.50
CA LEU A 73 4.11 -3.00 -10.43
C LEU A 73 4.48 -3.61 -11.79
N ARG A 74 5.73 -3.44 -12.26
CA ARG A 74 6.24 -4.06 -13.49
C ARG A 74 6.28 -5.59 -13.41
N LYS A 75 6.39 -6.17 -12.20
CA LYS A 75 6.26 -7.62 -11.99
C LYS A 75 4.82 -8.12 -12.12
N LYS A 76 3.84 -7.22 -12.33
CA LYS A 76 2.40 -7.51 -12.41
C LYS A 76 1.83 -8.17 -11.15
N ILE A 77 2.39 -7.82 -10.00
CA ILE A 77 1.94 -8.26 -8.68
C ILE A 77 1.21 -7.12 -7.96
N ARG A 78 0.40 -7.47 -6.96
CA ARG A 78 -0.30 -6.49 -6.12
C ARG A 78 0.72 -5.61 -5.38
N LEU A 79 0.53 -4.29 -5.44
CA LEU A 79 1.26 -3.33 -4.59
C LEU A 79 0.30 -2.69 -3.57
N VAL A 80 0.68 -2.72 -2.29
CA VAL A 80 0.01 -1.94 -1.25
C VAL A 80 1.05 -1.06 -0.56
N VAL A 81 0.75 0.22 -0.38
CA VAL A 81 1.61 1.15 0.34
C VAL A 81 0.85 1.67 1.55
N MET A 82 1.43 1.48 2.73
CA MET A 82 0.93 1.96 4.00
C MET A 82 1.85 3.07 4.48
N ALA A 83 1.32 4.23 4.83
CA ALA A 83 2.10 5.37 5.31
C ALA A 83 1.42 6.01 6.53
N PRO A 84 2.12 6.83 7.34
CA PRO A 84 1.46 7.57 8.40
C PRO A 84 0.28 8.37 7.86
N ARG A 85 -0.81 8.45 8.63
CA ARG A 85 -2.07 9.05 8.18
C ARG A 85 -1.92 10.50 7.68
N SER A 86 -1.01 11.28 8.26
CA SER A 86 -0.71 12.66 7.80
C SER A 86 -0.11 12.70 6.40
N GLU A 87 0.63 11.66 6.00
CA GLU A 87 1.38 11.59 4.75
C GLU A 87 0.65 10.82 3.65
N ALA A 88 -0.30 9.95 4.03
CA ALA A 88 -0.86 8.95 3.12
C ALA A 88 -1.52 9.54 1.86
N MET A 89 -2.11 10.74 1.94
CA MET A 89 -2.63 11.43 0.76
C MET A 89 -1.51 11.97 -0.16
N GLN A 90 -0.40 12.44 0.39
CA GLN A 90 0.76 12.88 -0.39
C GLN A 90 1.40 11.69 -1.12
N VAL A 91 1.54 10.56 -0.42
CA VAL A 91 1.95 9.28 -1.03
C VAL A 91 0.99 8.89 -2.16
N ARG A 92 -0.33 8.99 -1.93
CA ARG A 92 -1.34 8.74 -2.98
C ARG A 92 -1.13 9.64 -4.19
N TYR A 93 -0.92 10.94 -4.02
CA TYR A 93 -0.64 11.87 -5.11
C TYR A 93 0.63 11.48 -5.89
N ARG A 94 1.73 11.19 -5.19
CA ARG A 94 2.98 10.76 -5.81
C ARG A 94 2.81 9.49 -6.65
N MET A 95 2.05 8.52 -6.15
CA MET A 95 1.77 7.28 -6.89
C MET A 95 0.86 7.48 -8.11
N LEU A 96 0.11 8.59 -8.24
CA LEU A 96 -0.67 8.86 -9.46
C LEU A 96 0.23 9.03 -10.68
N GLU A 97 1.49 9.44 -10.51
CA GLU A 97 2.47 9.50 -11.60
C GLU A 97 2.64 8.14 -12.28
N LEU A 98 2.52 7.03 -11.53
CA LEU A 98 2.62 5.67 -12.07
C LEU A 98 1.57 5.37 -13.16
N ASN A 99 0.46 6.09 -13.15
CA ASN A 99 -0.61 5.95 -14.15
C ASN A 99 -0.16 6.38 -15.55
N ASN A 100 0.84 7.29 -15.66
CA ASN A 100 1.41 7.70 -16.95
C ASN A 100 2.09 6.53 -17.68
N TRP A 101 2.45 5.47 -16.94
CA TRP A 101 3.00 4.22 -17.46
C TRP A 101 2.00 3.05 -17.43
N TRP A 102 0.71 3.34 -17.25
CA TRP A 102 -0.38 2.36 -17.14
C TRP A 102 -0.22 1.40 -15.95
N LEU A 103 0.47 1.82 -14.89
CA LEU A 103 0.69 1.06 -13.67
C LEU A 103 -0.24 1.57 -12.55
N PHE A 104 -1.49 1.09 -12.52
CA PHE A 104 -2.54 1.60 -11.62
C PHE A 104 -3.10 0.57 -10.63
N TYR A 105 -2.50 -0.63 -10.56
CA TYR A 105 -2.92 -1.73 -9.69
C TYR A 105 -2.29 -1.64 -8.28
N TYR A 106 -2.50 -0.50 -7.61
CA TYR A 106 -1.99 -0.27 -6.26
C TYR A 106 -3.07 0.26 -5.30
N MET A 107 -2.89 -0.07 -4.03
CA MET A 107 -3.67 0.48 -2.92
C MET A 107 -2.80 1.32 -2.00
N VAL A 108 -3.39 2.34 -1.39
CA VAL A 108 -2.73 3.17 -0.39
C VAL A 108 -3.57 3.15 0.88
N TYR A 109 -2.93 2.98 2.02
CA TYR A 109 -3.53 3.07 3.33
C TYR A 109 -2.79 4.09 4.18
N GLY A 110 -3.54 4.83 4.99
CA GLY A 110 -2.99 5.60 6.10
C GLY A 110 -3.07 4.78 7.38
N TYR A 111 -2.01 4.75 8.18
CA TYR A 111 -2.03 4.20 9.52
C TYR A 111 -1.96 5.28 10.61
N ASP A 112 -2.66 5.05 11.72
CA ASP A 112 -2.55 5.88 12.92
C ASP A 112 -1.55 5.30 13.95
N GLY A 113 -1.36 5.99 15.08
CA GLY A 113 -0.45 5.53 16.15
C GLY A 113 -0.84 4.21 16.84
N ALA A 114 -2.05 3.70 16.60
CA ALA A 114 -2.48 2.38 17.06
C ALA A 114 -2.31 1.29 15.97
N GLY A 115 -1.74 1.65 14.82
CA GLY A 115 -1.57 0.77 13.67
C GLY A 115 -2.87 0.45 12.94
N ARG A 116 -3.95 1.23 13.13
CA ARG A 116 -5.21 1.03 12.40
C ARG A 116 -5.08 1.56 10.99
N LEU A 117 -5.55 0.78 10.02
CA LEU A 117 -5.46 1.09 8.60
C LEU A 117 -6.75 1.74 8.08
N VAL A 118 -6.60 2.81 7.31
CA VAL A 118 -7.70 3.49 6.60
C VAL A 118 -7.33 3.61 5.14
N ARG A 119 -8.18 3.07 4.25
CA ARG A 119 -7.94 3.11 2.81
C ARG A 119 -7.97 4.55 2.30
N VAL A 120 -6.92 4.95 1.59
CA VAL A 120 -6.83 6.25 0.92
C VAL A 120 -7.31 6.09 -0.52
N LEU A 121 -8.49 6.66 -0.78
CA LEU A 121 -9.10 6.66 -2.10
C LEU A 121 -8.42 7.68 -3.03
N ARG A 122 -8.70 7.59 -4.33
CA ARG A 122 -8.25 8.59 -5.29
C ARG A 122 -8.85 9.96 -4.91
N PRO A 123 -8.06 11.04 -4.97
CA PRO A 123 -8.59 12.38 -4.79
C PRO A 123 -9.61 12.65 -5.90
N HIS A 124 -10.73 13.26 -5.53
CA HIS A 124 -11.72 13.72 -6.50
C HIS A 124 -11.24 15.06 -7.06
N PRO A 125 -11.37 15.30 -8.38
CA PRO A 125 -11.17 16.64 -8.93
C PRO A 125 -12.12 17.61 -8.19
N PRO A 126 -11.65 18.79 -7.77
CA PRO A 126 -12.45 19.73 -6.99
C PRO A 126 -13.76 20.15 -7.70
N ASP A 127 -13.80 20.06 -9.03
CA ASP A 127 -14.93 20.52 -9.86
C ASP A 127 -15.84 19.40 -10.41
N ARG A 128 -15.64 18.13 -10.02
CA ARG A 128 -16.55 17.06 -10.44
C ARG A 128 -17.82 17.08 -9.60
N LYS A 129 -18.87 17.70 -10.14
CA LYS A 129 -20.25 17.42 -9.70
C LYS A 129 -20.46 15.91 -9.73
N THR A 130 -20.96 15.35 -8.63
CA THR A 130 -21.47 13.98 -8.60
C THR A 130 -22.37 13.80 -9.82
N PRO A 131 -22.19 12.77 -10.66
CA PRO A 131 -23.11 12.56 -11.78
C PRO A 131 -24.52 12.45 -11.21
N GLU A 132 -25.44 13.29 -11.70
CA GLU A 132 -26.84 13.32 -11.27
C GLU A 132 -27.59 12.01 -11.56
N THR A 133 -26.98 11.13 -12.34
CA THR A 133 -27.56 9.85 -12.76
C THR A 133 -26.64 8.69 -12.34
N SER A 134 -27.19 7.77 -11.54
CA SER A 134 -26.58 6.46 -11.31
C SER A 134 -26.44 5.73 -12.65
N TYR A 135 -25.24 5.31 -13.01
CA TYR A 135 -25.00 4.45 -14.18
C TYR A 135 -25.36 2.96 -13.92
N ILE A 136 -26.06 2.69 -12.82
CA ILE A 136 -26.59 1.38 -12.49
C ILE A 136 -28.10 1.54 -12.34
N SER A 137 -28.81 1.02 -13.33
CA SER A 137 -30.22 0.62 -13.31
C SER A 137 -30.32 -0.86 -12.97
#